data_AF-U6GYE2-F1
#
_entry.id   AF-U6GYE2-F1
#
_cell.length_a   1.000
_cell.length_b   1.000
_cell.length_c   1.000
_cell.angle_alpha   90.00
_cell.angle_beta   90.00
_cell.angle_gamma   90.00
#
_symmetry.space_group_name_H-M   'P 1'
#
loop_
_entity.id
_entity.type
_entity.pdbx_description
1 polymer ?
#
loop_
_entity_poly.entity_id
_entity_poly.type
_entity_poly.pdbx_seq_one_letter_code
_entity_poly.pdbx_strand_id
1 'polypeptide(L)'
;MPVPPANGEAGPVALELPPKPIPLPLSGQLNPSAFITNLWLSVRLCSRGFTRSELLLIARSLPKSELGVGASQPVVFRMQRPACTAVLSPTGSLSIMGGITKEQALWQAYRVAYKLKYRVWWKPVEQREGEDDAATVEYLCNPHIEFDPEAASVLQLVCRVDLGGSFRPDIREVLQHPQLRTAAIDTRDGVAVRIPQIQQIQESAEKQTQLARGDVAADAHDDFGGDFFAVDAEGRELRGRRNAKAKGPTCLIFRTGKILVLGCRSPEEINAAIDFVWPALVGL
;
A
#
# COMPACT_ATOMS: atom_id res chain seq x y z
N MET A 1 -4.21 -12.97 18.17
CA MET A 1 -3.70 -13.62 16.94
C MET A 1 -4.69 -13.35 15.82
N PRO A 2 -4.25 -12.91 14.63
CA PRO A 2 -5.17 -12.69 13.51
C PRO A 2 -5.81 -14.01 13.08
N VAL A 3 -7.09 -13.97 12.71
CA VAL A 3 -7.85 -15.14 12.23
C VAL A 3 -7.53 -15.35 10.74
N PRO A 4 -7.32 -16.59 10.27
CA PRO A 4 -7.15 -16.85 8.85
C PRO A 4 -8.35 -16.32 8.05
N PRO A 5 -8.14 -15.66 6.91
CA PRO A 5 -9.24 -15.16 6.10
C PRO A 5 -10.09 -16.34 5.58
N ALA A 6 -11.42 -16.18 5.59
CA ALA A 6 -12.37 -17.21 5.16
C ALA A 6 -12.22 -17.60 3.68
N ASN A 7 -11.78 -16.65 2.83
CA ASN A 7 -11.53 -16.87 1.41
C ASN A 7 -10.04 -16.70 1.08
N GLY A 8 -9.47 -17.73 0.46
CA GLY A 8 -8.07 -17.74 -0.01
C GLY A 8 -7.85 -17.15 -1.42
N GLU A 9 -8.92 -16.69 -2.06
CA GLU A 9 -8.87 -16.07 -3.38
C GLU A 9 -8.33 -14.63 -3.29
N ALA A 10 -7.39 -14.32 -4.18
CA ALA A 10 -6.94 -12.96 -4.43
C ALA A 10 -7.79 -12.38 -5.57
N GLY A 11 -8.32 -11.18 -5.38
CA GLY A 11 -9.21 -10.57 -6.35
C GLY A 11 -9.50 -9.11 -6.01
N PRO A 12 -9.95 -8.31 -6.99
CA PRO A 12 -10.38 -6.94 -6.72
C PRO A 12 -11.49 -6.95 -5.67
N VAL A 13 -11.30 -6.18 -4.60
CA VAL A 13 -12.25 -6.08 -3.51
C VAL A 13 -13.27 -5.01 -3.87
N ALA A 14 -14.55 -5.37 -3.97
CA ALA A 14 -15.60 -4.40 -4.26
C ALA A 14 -15.61 -3.31 -3.17
N LEU A 15 -15.64 -2.06 -3.60
CA LEU A 15 -15.75 -0.90 -2.74
C LEU A 15 -17.11 -0.26 -2.96
N GLU A 16 -17.94 -0.26 -1.91
CA GLU A 16 -19.21 0.44 -1.94
C GLU A 16 -18.94 1.94 -1.81
N LEU A 17 -19.17 2.68 -2.90
CA LEU A 17 -19.12 4.13 -2.88
C LEU A 17 -20.53 4.69 -2.63
N PRO A 18 -20.66 5.77 -1.85
CA PRO A 18 -21.90 6.52 -1.75
C PRO A 18 -22.45 6.88 -3.14
N PRO A 19 -23.78 6.78 -3.35
CA PRO A 19 -24.38 7.09 -4.65
C PRO A 19 -24.09 8.54 -5.03
N LYS A 20 -23.64 8.73 -6.27
CA LYS A 20 -23.31 10.05 -6.83
C LYS A 20 -24.49 10.59 -7.65
N PRO A 21 -24.71 11.92 -7.67
CA PRO A 21 -25.78 12.50 -8.48
C PRO A 21 -25.50 12.23 -9.97
N ILE A 22 -26.45 11.58 -10.64
CA ILE A 22 -26.38 11.29 -12.08
C ILE A 22 -27.38 12.19 -12.81
N PRO A 23 -26.94 13.03 -13.76
CA PRO A 23 -27.85 13.80 -14.62
C PRO A 23 -28.82 12.87 -15.36
N LEU A 24 -30.08 13.29 -15.50
CA LEU A 24 -31.13 12.51 -16.18
C LEU A 24 -30.71 11.95 -17.56
N PRO A 25 -29.98 12.70 -18.43
CA PRO A 25 -29.51 12.18 -19.72
C PRO A 25 -28.57 10.97 -19.61
N LEU A 26 -27.89 10.82 -18.47
CA LEU A 26 -26.89 9.79 -18.21
C LEU A 26 -27.40 8.64 -17.33
N SER A 27 -28.62 8.74 -16.79
CA SER A 27 -29.23 7.78 -15.84
C SER A 27 -29.34 6.35 -16.39
N GLY A 28 -29.39 6.17 -17.71
CA GLY A 28 -29.34 4.86 -18.38
C GLY A 28 -27.99 4.47 -18.98
N GLN A 29 -26.98 5.34 -18.89
CA GLN A 29 -25.65 5.13 -19.48
C GLN A 29 -24.55 4.88 -18.44
N LEU A 30 -24.77 5.32 -17.20
CA LEU A 30 -23.86 5.15 -16.07
C LEU A 30 -24.30 4.01 -15.16
N ASN A 31 -23.36 3.15 -14.79
CA ASN A 31 -23.52 2.16 -13.74
C ASN A 31 -22.19 2.04 -12.98
N PRO A 32 -21.88 3.02 -12.11
CA PRO A 32 -20.57 3.12 -11.49
C PRO A 32 -20.34 1.97 -10.51
N SER A 33 -19.20 1.32 -10.64
CA SER A 33 -18.71 0.29 -9.72
C SER A 33 -17.27 0.56 -9.35
N ALA A 34 -16.88 0.29 -8.11
CA ALA A 34 -15.54 0.54 -7.63
C ALA A 34 -14.91 -0.71 -7.01
N PHE A 35 -13.62 -0.86 -7.23
CA PHE A 35 -12.85 -2.01 -6.82
C PHE A 35 -11.47 -1.59 -6.33
N ILE A 36 -11.11 -1.97 -5.10
CA ILE A 36 -9.73 -1.90 -4.63
C ILE A 36 -8.95 -2.99 -5.36
N THR A 37 -8.01 -2.56 -6.19
CA THR A 37 -7.19 -3.44 -7.03
C THR A 37 -5.83 -3.74 -6.40
N ASN A 38 -5.34 -2.86 -5.53
CA ASN A 38 -4.08 -3.05 -4.83
C ASN A 38 -4.09 -2.32 -3.48
N LEU A 39 -3.54 -2.97 -2.47
CA LEU A 39 -3.32 -2.44 -1.12
C LEU A 39 -1.84 -2.60 -0.78
N TRP A 40 -1.24 -1.54 -0.23
CA TRP A 40 0.07 -1.53 0.39
C TRP A 40 -0.08 -1.28 1.89
N LEU A 41 0.28 -2.28 2.67
CA LEU A 41 0.29 -2.23 4.13
C LEU A 41 1.72 -2.38 4.63
N SER A 42 2.10 -1.62 5.63
CA SER A 42 3.41 -1.69 6.28
C SER A 42 3.25 -1.99 7.75
N VAL A 43 4.14 -2.82 8.29
CA VAL A 43 4.24 -3.13 9.72
C VAL A 43 5.70 -3.24 10.10
N ARG A 44 6.08 -2.69 11.26
CA ARG A 44 7.45 -2.84 11.78
C ARG A 44 7.57 -4.15 12.54
N LEU A 45 8.47 -5.04 12.11
CA LEU A 45 8.68 -6.34 12.73
C LEU A 45 9.89 -6.39 13.66
N CYS A 46 10.91 -5.57 13.39
CA CYS A 46 12.15 -5.55 14.16
C CYS A 46 12.68 -4.12 14.25
N SER A 47 12.68 -3.54 15.45
CA SER A 47 13.09 -2.14 15.67
C SER A 47 14.59 -1.89 15.43
N ARG A 48 15.43 -2.90 15.65
CA ARG A 48 16.87 -2.85 15.38
C ARG A 48 17.23 -3.03 13.88
N GLY A 49 16.25 -3.39 13.05
CA GLY A 49 16.46 -3.79 11.67
C GLY A 49 17.17 -5.14 11.52
N PHE A 50 17.67 -5.39 10.31
CA PHE A 50 18.37 -6.61 9.95
C PHE A 50 19.69 -6.26 9.26
N THR A 51 20.75 -6.93 9.69
CA THR A 51 22.03 -6.92 8.98
C THR A 51 21.92 -7.66 7.65
N ARG A 52 22.85 -7.38 6.75
CA ARG A 52 22.90 -8.05 5.44
C ARG A 52 22.99 -9.58 5.56
N SER A 53 23.78 -10.08 6.51
CA SER A 53 23.93 -11.52 6.76
C SER A 53 22.63 -12.15 7.26
N GLU A 54 21.89 -11.45 8.11
CA GLU A 54 20.56 -11.89 8.57
C GLU A 54 19.56 -11.93 7.41
N LEU A 55 19.52 -10.91 6.55
CA LEU A 55 18.66 -10.90 5.35
C LEU A 55 19.01 -12.04 4.39
N LEU A 56 20.30 -12.34 4.20
CA LEU A 56 20.75 -13.48 3.39
C LEU A 56 20.27 -14.81 3.99
N LEU A 57 20.40 -14.98 5.31
CA LEU A 57 19.90 -16.17 6.01
C LEU A 57 18.38 -16.30 5.84
N ILE A 58 17.63 -15.21 6.03
CA ILE A 58 16.18 -15.17 5.82
C ILE A 58 15.82 -15.61 4.39
N ALA A 59 16.50 -15.07 3.38
CA ALA A 59 16.26 -15.39 1.97
C ALA A 59 16.58 -16.86 1.64
N ARG A 60 17.56 -17.47 2.30
CA ARG A 60 17.89 -18.89 2.10
C ARG A 60 16.93 -19.82 2.83
N SER A 61 16.45 -19.40 4.01
CA SER A 61 15.58 -20.22 4.86
C SER A 61 14.12 -20.23 4.40
N LEU A 62 13.66 -19.17 3.72
CA LEU A 62 12.26 -19.02 3.33
C LEU A 62 12.05 -19.28 1.84
N PRO A 63 11.10 -20.15 1.44
CA PRO A 63 10.85 -20.45 0.04
C PRO A 63 10.28 -19.25 -0.70
N LYS A 64 10.56 -19.17 -2.01
CA LYS A 64 10.10 -18.09 -2.91
C LYS A 64 10.49 -16.70 -2.42
N SER A 65 11.69 -16.61 -1.87
CA SER A 65 12.27 -15.34 -1.45
C SER A 65 13.48 -15.01 -2.31
N GLU A 66 13.64 -13.72 -2.58
CA GLU A 66 14.67 -13.17 -3.45
C GLU A 66 15.34 -12.01 -2.71
N LEU A 67 16.66 -11.90 -2.86
CA LEU A 67 17.46 -10.83 -2.27
C LEU A 67 18.37 -10.26 -3.35
N GLY A 68 18.25 -8.96 -3.62
CA GLY A 68 19.11 -8.25 -4.59
C GLY A 68 20.56 -8.15 -4.12
N VAL A 69 21.48 -7.79 -5.02
CA VAL A 69 22.94 -7.86 -4.78
C VAL A 69 23.48 -6.73 -3.86
N GLY A 70 22.72 -5.66 -3.63
CA GLY A 70 23.15 -4.50 -2.82
C GLY A 70 22.91 -4.62 -1.31
N ALA A 71 23.65 -3.83 -0.51
CA ALA A 71 23.55 -3.81 0.95
C ALA A 71 22.19 -3.28 1.48
N SER A 72 21.56 -2.37 0.74
CA SER A 72 20.24 -1.81 1.05
C SER A 72 19.07 -2.60 0.46
N GLN A 73 19.35 -3.67 -0.29
CA GLN A 73 18.31 -4.41 -1.01
C GLN A 73 17.45 -5.22 -0.02
N PRO A 74 16.12 -5.12 -0.12
CA PRO A 74 15.20 -5.85 0.75
C PRO A 74 15.10 -7.32 0.34
N VAL A 75 14.54 -8.14 1.23
CA VAL A 75 14.10 -9.50 0.88
C VAL A 75 12.67 -9.44 0.36
N VAL A 76 12.45 -9.93 -0.85
CA VAL A 76 11.12 -9.99 -1.49
C VAL A 76 10.59 -11.41 -1.39
N PHE A 77 9.38 -11.59 -0.87
CA PHE A 77 8.69 -12.88 -0.80
C PHE A 77 7.50 -12.89 -1.75
N ARG A 78 7.39 -13.94 -2.57
CA ARG A 78 6.20 -14.20 -3.39
C ARG A 78 5.26 -15.16 -2.65
N MET A 79 4.26 -14.59 -2.01
CA MET A 79 3.30 -15.32 -1.19
C MET A 79 2.14 -15.85 -2.03
N GLN A 80 1.52 -16.91 -1.54
CA GLN A 80 0.37 -17.57 -2.17
C GLN A 80 -0.71 -17.80 -1.11
N ARG A 81 -1.98 -17.81 -1.56
CA ARG A 81 -3.19 -18.00 -0.76
C ARG A 81 -3.28 -17.04 0.44
N PRO A 82 -3.66 -15.77 0.21
CA PRO A 82 -3.85 -15.12 -1.09
C PRO A 82 -2.52 -14.75 -1.77
N ALA A 83 -2.53 -14.58 -3.10
CA ALA A 83 -1.34 -14.20 -3.85
C ALA A 83 -0.99 -12.73 -3.59
N CYS A 84 0.19 -12.48 -3.03
CA CYS A 84 0.69 -11.13 -2.74
C CYS A 84 2.22 -11.11 -2.70
N THR A 85 2.79 -9.92 -2.69
CA THR A 85 4.23 -9.72 -2.54
C THR A 85 4.49 -9.12 -1.16
N ALA A 86 5.38 -9.73 -0.39
CA ALA A 86 5.87 -9.16 0.85
C ALA A 86 7.30 -8.67 0.65
N VAL A 87 7.68 -7.55 1.26
CA VAL A 87 9.01 -6.96 1.12
C VAL A 87 9.51 -6.58 2.49
N LEU A 88 10.57 -7.24 2.94
CA LEU A 88 11.22 -6.97 4.22
C LEU A 88 12.44 -6.07 4.00
N SER A 89 12.35 -4.85 4.50
CA SER A 89 13.45 -3.90 4.42
C SER A 89 14.56 -4.23 5.44
N PRO A 90 15.80 -3.79 5.18
CA PRO A 90 16.87 -3.82 6.18
C PRO A 90 16.53 -3.03 7.46
N THR A 91 15.62 -2.06 7.38
CA THR A 91 15.16 -1.30 8.55
C THR A 91 14.22 -2.09 9.47
N GLY A 92 13.84 -3.31 9.08
CA GLY A 92 12.97 -4.18 9.86
C GLY A 92 11.48 -3.93 9.65
N SER A 93 11.12 -3.12 8.66
CA SER A 93 9.74 -2.93 8.21
C SER A 93 9.38 -3.99 7.16
N LEU A 94 8.19 -4.56 7.29
CA LEU A 94 7.61 -5.49 6.34
C LEU A 94 6.45 -4.80 5.61
N SER A 95 6.53 -4.72 4.29
CA SER A 95 5.45 -4.23 3.44
C SER A 95 4.75 -5.38 2.72
N ILE A 96 3.43 -5.43 2.78
CA ILE A 96 2.57 -6.39 2.07
C ILE A 96 1.82 -5.66 0.96
N MET A 97 1.88 -6.23 -0.24
CA MET A 97 1.40 -5.61 -1.47
C MET A 97 0.58 -6.60 -2.29
N GLY A 98 -0.66 -6.24 -2.65
CA GLY A 98 -1.47 -7.05 -3.56
C GLY A 98 -2.94 -6.62 -3.62
N GLY A 99 -3.69 -7.23 -4.54
CA GLY A 99 -5.15 -7.15 -4.61
C GLY A 99 -5.79 -8.03 -3.53
N ILE A 100 -5.63 -7.61 -2.27
CA ILE A 100 -6.06 -8.33 -1.08
C ILE A 100 -6.67 -7.35 -0.06
N THR A 101 -7.48 -7.87 0.86
CA THR A 101 -8.06 -7.07 1.95
C THR A 101 -7.01 -6.74 3.03
N LYS A 102 -7.33 -5.80 3.92
CA LYS A 102 -6.48 -5.45 5.06
C LYS A 102 -6.25 -6.66 5.97
N GLU A 103 -7.30 -7.45 6.23
CA GLU A 103 -7.26 -8.65 7.08
C GLU A 103 -6.36 -9.72 6.46
N GLN A 104 -6.50 -9.94 5.14
CA GLN A 104 -5.65 -10.84 4.38
C GLN A 104 -4.17 -10.40 4.42
N ALA A 105 -3.91 -9.10 4.30
CA ALA A 105 -2.55 -8.55 4.37
C ALA A 105 -1.94 -8.72 5.77
N LEU A 106 -2.70 -8.44 6.83
CA LEU A 106 -2.28 -8.66 8.22
C LEU A 106 -1.99 -10.13 8.51
N TRP A 107 -2.83 -11.04 8.00
CA TRP A 107 -2.59 -12.48 8.12
C TRP A 107 -1.29 -12.90 7.41
N GLN A 108 -1.02 -12.38 6.22
CA GLN A 108 0.23 -12.66 5.50
C GLN A 108 1.45 -12.08 6.24
N ALA A 109 1.34 -10.86 6.77
CA ALA A 109 2.38 -10.24 7.59
C ALA A 109 2.68 -11.08 8.83
N TYR A 110 1.65 -11.54 9.54
CA TYR A 110 1.78 -12.46 10.67
C TYR A 110 2.50 -13.76 10.28
N ARG A 111 2.14 -14.38 9.14
CA ARG A 111 2.81 -15.61 8.67
C ARG A 111 4.30 -15.40 8.41
N VAL A 112 4.68 -14.26 7.84
CA VAL A 112 6.09 -13.90 7.66
C VAL A 112 6.76 -13.71 9.00
N ALA A 113 6.19 -12.88 9.89
CA ALA A 113 6.72 -12.63 11.23
C ALA A 113 6.90 -13.92 12.05
N TYR A 114 5.94 -14.83 12.01
CA TYR A 114 6.01 -16.13 12.68
C TYR A 114 7.19 -16.97 12.17
N LYS A 115 7.36 -17.07 10.84
CA LYS A 115 8.49 -17.80 10.26
C LYS A 115 9.82 -17.15 10.61
N LEU A 116 9.90 -15.82 10.53
CA LEU A 116 11.08 -15.09 10.94
C LEU A 116 11.39 -15.35 12.41
N LYS A 117 10.40 -15.39 13.30
CA LYS A 117 10.61 -15.60 14.73
C LYS A 117 11.06 -17.02 15.09
N TYR A 118 10.49 -18.04 14.44
CA TYR A 118 10.60 -19.44 14.89
C TYR A 118 11.26 -20.41 13.90
N ARG A 119 11.51 -20.01 12.64
CA ARG A 119 11.92 -20.94 11.55
C ARG A 119 13.16 -20.51 10.77
N VAL A 120 13.78 -19.39 11.12
CA VAL A 120 14.98 -18.89 10.41
C VAL A 120 16.25 -19.16 11.21
N TRP A 121 16.19 -18.95 12.53
CA TRP A 121 17.33 -19.05 13.42
C TRP A 121 17.47 -20.48 13.89
N TRP A 122 18.67 -21.03 13.80
CA TRP A 122 18.95 -22.39 14.24
C TRP A 122 20.40 -22.51 14.68
N LYS A 123 20.69 -23.51 15.50
CA LYS A 123 22.04 -23.95 15.85
C LYS A 123 22.17 -25.45 15.63
N PRO A 124 23.36 -25.95 15.28
CA PRO A 124 23.60 -27.38 15.26
C PRO A 124 23.46 -27.95 16.68
N VAL A 125 22.93 -29.17 16.79
CA VAL A 125 22.92 -29.91 18.05
C VAL A 125 24.26 -30.66 18.14
N GLU A 126 24.96 -30.51 19.27
CA GLU A 126 26.19 -31.28 19.52
C GLU A 126 25.80 -32.76 19.65
N GLN A 127 26.24 -33.58 18.70
CA GLN A 127 26.01 -35.02 18.74
C GLN A 127 26.82 -35.65 19.87
N ARG A 128 26.20 -36.57 20.61
CA ARG A 128 26.92 -37.45 21.52
C ARG A 128 27.60 -38.54 20.70
N GLU A 129 28.81 -38.92 21.08
CA GLU A 129 29.57 -39.99 20.40
C GLU A 129 28.71 -41.26 20.28
N GLY A 130 28.40 -41.66 19.04
CA GLY A 130 27.68 -42.90 18.72
C GLY A 130 26.27 -42.78 18.11
N GLU A 131 25.75 -41.56 17.89
CA GLU A 131 24.51 -41.34 17.11
C GLU A 131 24.80 -41.06 15.62
N ASP A 132 23.86 -41.46 14.74
CA ASP A 132 23.93 -41.36 13.28
C ASP A 132 24.51 -40.02 12.75
N ASP A 133 25.26 -40.08 11.64
CA ASP A 133 25.92 -38.95 10.93
C ASP A 133 24.98 -37.82 10.43
N ALA A 134 23.68 -37.88 10.73
CA ALA A 134 22.72 -36.88 10.32
C ALA A 134 22.82 -35.62 11.22
N ALA A 135 23.34 -34.52 10.64
CA ALA A 135 23.38 -33.22 11.31
C ALA A 135 21.96 -32.79 11.75
N THR A 136 21.72 -32.83 13.06
CA THR A 136 20.49 -32.36 13.68
C THR A 136 20.60 -30.87 14.03
N VAL A 137 19.51 -30.13 13.81
CA VAL A 137 19.44 -28.68 14.06
C VAL A 137 18.31 -28.35 15.04
N GLU A 138 18.58 -27.41 15.94
CA GLU A 138 17.59 -26.85 16.86
C GLU A 138 17.22 -25.43 16.42
N TYR A 139 15.93 -25.17 16.22
CA TYR A 139 15.44 -23.83 15.89
C TYR A 139 15.38 -22.95 17.13
N LEU A 140 15.87 -21.72 16.99
CA LEU A 140 15.90 -20.71 18.05
C LEU A 140 14.79 -19.68 17.83
N CYS A 141 14.12 -19.30 18.91
CA CYS A 141 13.19 -18.18 18.90
C CYS A 141 13.97 -16.86 18.92
N ASN A 142 13.71 -15.95 17.98
CA ASN A 142 14.28 -14.61 18.01
C ASN A 142 13.35 -13.63 18.75
N PRO A 143 13.74 -13.13 19.94
CA PRO A 143 12.90 -12.25 20.73
C PRO A 143 12.73 -10.85 20.11
N HIS A 144 13.64 -10.42 19.24
CA HIS A 144 13.58 -9.10 18.62
C HIS A 144 12.54 -8.97 17.51
N ILE A 145 11.85 -10.06 17.19
CA ILE A 145 10.81 -10.10 16.17
C ILE A 145 9.46 -10.11 16.86
N GLU A 146 8.71 -9.03 16.66
CA GLU A 146 7.41 -8.81 17.25
C GLU A 146 6.43 -8.40 16.14
N PHE A 147 5.21 -8.93 16.21
CA PHE A 147 4.15 -8.58 15.28
C PHE A 147 3.02 -7.95 16.07
N ASP A 148 2.84 -6.66 15.84
CA ASP A 148 1.70 -5.91 16.34
C ASP A 148 0.79 -5.52 15.15
N PRO A 149 -0.42 -6.10 15.05
CA PRO A 149 -1.35 -5.75 13.98
C PRO A 149 -1.91 -4.32 14.11
N GLU A 150 -1.93 -3.74 15.31
CA GLU A 150 -2.45 -2.38 15.55
C GLU A 150 -1.45 -1.31 15.06
N ALA A 151 -0.15 -1.61 15.12
CA ALA A 151 0.91 -0.77 14.56
C ALA A 151 0.98 -0.80 13.01
N ALA A 152 0.14 -1.58 12.34
CA ALA A 152 0.15 -1.68 10.89
C ALA A 152 -0.55 -0.47 10.23
N SER A 153 0.12 0.14 9.26
CA SER A 153 -0.38 1.31 8.53
C SER A 153 -0.63 0.99 7.05
N VAL A 154 -1.72 1.54 6.50
CA VAL A 154 -1.97 1.50 5.06
C VAL A 154 -1.20 2.66 4.41
N LEU A 155 -0.21 2.31 3.60
CA LEU A 155 0.61 3.30 2.90
C LEU A 155 -0.10 3.80 1.64
N GLN A 156 -0.78 2.90 0.93
CA GLN A 156 -1.45 3.22 -0.32
C GLN A 156 -2.57 2.22 -0.65
N LEU A 157 -3.65 2.75 -1.19
CA LEU A 157 -4.74 2.05 -1.86
C LEU A 157 -4.78 2.48 -3.33
N VAL A 158 -5.08 1.51 -4.19
CA VAL A 158 -5.36 1.75 -5.61
C VAL A 158 -6.76 1.26 -5.92
N CYS A 159 -7.63 2.20 -6.28
CA CYS A 159 -9.01 1.93 -6.62
C CYS A 159 -9.23 2.10 -8.12
N ARG A 160 -9.86 1.11 -8.75
CA ARG A 160 -10.42 1.23 -10.08
C ARG A 160 -11.91 1.52 -9.94
N VAL A 161 -12.37 2.60 -10.57
CA VAL A 161 -13.79 2.87 -10.78
C VAL A 161 -14.10 2.60 -12.23
N ASP A 162 -15.13 1.81 -12.49
CA ASP A 162 -15.72 1.63 -13.80
C ASP A 162 -17.02 2.41 -13.83
N LEU A 163 -17.13 3.45 -14.65
CA LEU A 163 -18.36 4.23 -14.78
C LEU A 163 -19.50 3.40 -15.39
N GLY A 164 -19.18 2.26 -16.00
CA GLY A 164 -20.15 1.32 -16.53
C GLY A 164 -20.90 1.83 -17.75
N GLY A 165 -21.69 0.92 -18.35
CA GLY A 165 -22.56 1.20 -19.49
C GLY A 165 -21.87 1.71 -20.75
N SER A 166 -22.63 2.45 -21.57
CA SER A 166 -22.16 3.04 -22.83
C SER A 166 -21.50 4.42 -22.65
N PHE A 167 -21.48 4.96 -21.42
CA PHE A 167 -20.95 6.28 -21.16
C PHE A 167 -19.45 6.37 -21.46
N ARG A 168 -19.07 7.43 -22.17
CA ARG A 168 -17.67 7.78 -22.44
C ARG A 168 -17.47 9.25 -22.11
N PRO A 169 -16.56 9.60 -21.19
CA PRO A 169 -16.36 10.99 -20.81
C PRO A 169 -15.74 11.77 -21.97
N ASP A 170 -16.25 12.97 -22.24
CA ASP A 170 -15.58 13.91 -23.13
C ASP A 170 -14.37 14.50 -22.40
N ILE A 171 -13.19 13.99 -22.75
CA ILE A 171 -11.91 14.42 -22.18
C ILE A 171 -11.65 15.92 -22.36
N ARG A 172 -12.14 16.51 -23.46
CA ARG A 172 -11.96 17.95 -23.70
C ARG A 172 -12.76 18.77 -22.71
N GLU A 173 -14.01 18.38 -22.46
CA GLU A 173 -14.86 19.03 -21.46
C GLU A 173 -14.29 18.85 -20.05
N VAL A 174 -13.82 17.65 -19.70
CA VAL A 174 -13.17 17.36 -18.40
C VAL A 174 -11.94 18.26 -18.18
N LEU A 175 -11.10 18.45 -19.20
CA LEU A 175 -9.91 19.32 -19.12
C LEU A 175 -10.25 20.81 -19.01
N GLN A 176 -11.33 21.23 -19.65
CA GLN A 176 -11.78 22.62 -19.65
C GLN A 176 -12.62 22.96 -18.42
N HIS A 177 -13.05 21.96 -17.65
CA HIS A 177 -13.87 22.15 -16.47
C HIS A 177 -13.19 23.09 -15.46
N PRO A 178 -13.88 24.15 -14.97
CA PRO A 178 -13.27 25.17 -14.10
C PRO A 178 -12.55 24.59 -12.87
N GLN A 179 -13.10 23.54 -12.28
CA GLN A 179 -12.55 22.88 -11.09
C GLN A 179 -11.26 22.09 -11.37
N LEU A 180 -11.11 21.56 -12.59
CA LEU A 180 -10.01 20.65 -12.93
C LEU A 180 -8.90 21.33 -13.72
N ARG A 181 -9.17 22.47 -14.37
CA ARG A 181 -8.25 23.12 -15.32
C ARG A 181 -6.83 23.39 -14.77
N THR A 182 -6.68 23.63 -13.48
CA THR A 182 -5.38 23.88 -12.83
C THR A 182 -4.72 22.62 -12.25
N ALA A 183 -5.47 21.53 -12.16
CA ALA A 183 -5.09 20.27 -11.53
C ALA A 183 -4.94 19.11 -12.53
N ALA A 184 -5.47 19.28 -13.75
CA ALA A 184 -5.54 18.28 -14.78
C ALA A 184 -4.42 18.44 -15.82
N ILE A 185 -3.87 17.30 -16.24
CA ILE A 185 -2.86 17.18 -17.27
C ILE A 185 -3.39 16.22 -18.33
N ASP A 186 -3.38 16.65 -19.59
CA ASP A 186 -3.74 15.80 -20.70
C ASP A 186 -2.70 14.68 -20.89
N THR A 187 -3.19 13.48 -21.14
CA THR A 187 -2.36 12.29 -21.39
C THR A 187 -2.81 11.63 -22.68
N ARG A 188 -1.97 10.78 -23.27
CA ARG A 188 -2.28 10.11 -24.55
C ARG A 188 -3.67 9.45 -24.57
N ASP A 189 -4.08 8.84 -23.45
CA ASP A 189 -5.25 7.98 -23.35
C ASP A 189 -6.38 8.55 -22.47
N GLY A 190 -6.22 9.76 -21.92
CA GLY A 190 -7.14 10.32 -20.95
C GLY A 190 -6.59 11.56 -20.22
N VAL A 191 -6.97 11.74 -18.95
CA VAL A 191 -6.57 12.90 -18.13
C VAL A 191 -6.01 12.42 -16.79
N ALA A 192 -4.90 13.00 -16.37
CA ALA A 192 -4.39 12.85 -15.01
C ALA A 192 -4.76 14.08 -14.18
N VAL A 193 -5.54 13.89 -13.12
CA VAL A 193 -6.00 14.95 -12.21
C VAL A 193 -5.32 14.76 -10.85
N ARG A 194 -4.58 15.77 -10.41
CA ARG A 194 -3.99 15.78 -9.07
C ARG A 194 -4.91 16.51 -8.09
N ILE A 195 -5.36 15.81 -7.07
CA ILE A 195 -6.39 16.32 -6.17
C ILE A 195 -5.73 17.15 -5.08
N PRO A 196 -6.08 18.44 -4.95
CA PRO A 196 -5.53 19.29 -3.90
C PRO A 196 -5.97 18.78 -2.52
N GLN A 197 -5.01 18.80 -1.59
CA GLN A 197 -5.06 18.39 -0.17
C GLN A 197 -6.45 17.97 0.38
N ILE A 198 -6.80 16.68 0.24
CA ILE A 198 -7.95 16.05 0.93
C ILE A 198 -7.74 16.05 2.47
N GLN A 199 -6.49 16.13 2.94
CA GLN A 199 -6.10 16.13 4.35
C GLN A 199 -6.75 17.24 5.20
N GLN A 200 -7.12 18.38 4.60
CA GLN A 200 -7.77 19.46 5.37
C GLN A 200 -9.18 19.09 5.85
N ILE A 201 -9.88 18.16 5.19
CA ILE A 201 -11.23 17.74 5.61
C ILE A 201 -11.15 16.90 6.89
N GLN A 202 -10.14 16.03 7.00
CA GLN A 202 -9.91 15.22 8.21
C GLN A 202 -9.29 16.02 9.34
N GLU A 203 -8.29 16.87 9.08
CA GLU A 203 -7.70 17.71 10.14
C GLU A 203 -8.71 18.70 10.74
N SER A 204 -9.70 19.17 9.97
CA SER A 204 -10.74 20.06 10.49
C SER A 204 -11.74 19.32 11.39
N ALA A 205 -12.04 18.06 11.09
CA ALA A 205 -12.90 17.21 11.91
C ALA A 205 -12.17 16.68 13.16
N GLU A 206 -10.88 16.37 13.05
CA GLU A 206 -10.06 15.91 14.17
C GLU A 206 -9.63 17.07 15.08
N LYS A 207 -9.35 18.28 14.57
CA LYS A 207 -9.04 19.46 15.41
C LYS A 207 -10.25 19.95 16.21
N GLN A 208 -11.47 19.79 15.71
CA GLN A 208 -12.68 20.03 16.52
C GLN A 208 -12.85 19.00 17.64
N THR A 209 -12.30 17.79 17.48
CA THR A 209 -12.40 16.71 18.47
C THR A 209 -11.21 16.71 19.45
N GLN A 210 -10.02 17.14 19.02
CA GLN A 210 -8.79 17.19 19.83
C GLN A 210 -8.69 18.44 20.73
N LEU A 211 -9.39 19.53 20.42
CA LEU A 211 -9.53 20.67 21.35
C LEU A 211 -10.31 20.30 22.63
N ALA A 212 -10.98 19.14 22.68
CA ALA A 212 -11.68 18.62 23.86
C ALA A 212 -10.85 17.64 24.71
N ARG A 213 -9.66 17.21 24.26
CA ARG A 213 -8.76 16.33 25.03
C ARG A 213 -7.32 16.74 24.78
N GLY A 214 -6.79 17.55 25.70
CA GLY A 214 -5.37 17.87 25.71
C GLY A 214 -4.55 16.62 26.00
N ASP A 215 -3.69 16.25 25.07
CA ASP A 215 -2.38 15.68 25.36
C ASP A 215 -1.48 15.75 24.11
N VAL A 216 -0.20 16.01 24.36
CA VAL A 216 0.84 16.28 23.36
C VAL A 216 1.62 14.99 23.11
N ALA A 217 1.57 14.43 21.91
CA ALA A 217 2.51 13.41 21.46
C ALA A 217 3.01 13.75 20.04
N ALA A 218 4.32 13.85 19.91
CA ALA A 218 5.01 14.18 18.68
C ALA A 218 5.07 12.96 17.76
N ASP A 219 4.32 12.99 16.66
CA ASP A 219 4.36 11.95 15.63
C ASP A 219 5.59 12.09 14.73
N ALA A 220 6.48 11.11 14.81
CA ALA A 220 7.53 10.88 13.84
C ALA A 220 6.92 10.24 12.58
N HIS A 221 6.60 11.06 11.59
CA HIS A 221 6.14 10.64 10.27
C HIS A 221 7.27 9.84 9.55
N ASP A 222 7.09 8.53 9.42
CA ASP A 222 8.02 7.63 8.72
C ASP A 222 7.87 7.86 7.19
N ASP A 223 8.80 8.60 6.61
CA ASP A 223 8.83 9.06 5.21
C ASP A 223 9.32 7.93 4.27
N PHE A 224 8.47 6.92 4.04
CA PHE A 224 8.86 5.69 3.31
C PHE A 224 8.62 5.74 1.79
N GLY A 225 7.89 6.74 1.27
CA GLY A 225 7.40 6.76 -0.12
C GLY A 225 8.35 7.32 -1.18
N GLY A 226 9.44 7.98 -0.78
CA GLY A 226 10.34 8.70 -1.70
C GLY A 226 11.55 7.90 -2.17
N ASP A 227 12.11 7.05 -1.30
CA ASP A 227 13.47 6.52 -1.50
C ASP A 227 13.52 5.07 -2.02
N PHE A 228 12.38 4.38 -2.13
CA PHE A 228 12.35 2.94 -2.45
C PHE A 228 12.79 2.60 -3.89
N PHE A 229 12.79 3.58 -4.79
CA PHE A 229 13.20 3.41 -6.20
C PHE A 229 14.30 4.40 -6.64
N ALA A 230 14.85 5.19 -5.73
CA ALA A 230 15.73 6.32 -6.05
C ALA A 230 17.21 6.05 -5.72
N VAL A 231 17.71 4.83 -5.89
CA VAL A 231 19.15 4.58 -5.80
C VAL A 231 19.53 3.48 -6.79
N ASP A 232 19.81 3.90 -8.03
CA ASP A 232 20.80 3.33 -8.95
C ASP A 232 20.82 4.20 -10.21
N ALA A 233 21.19 5.47 -10.04
CA ALA A 233 21.64 6.34 -11.13
C ALA A 233 22.82 7.14 -10.59
N GLU A 234 23.99 6.83 -11.12
CA GLU A 234 25.28 7.35 -10.72
C GLU A 234 25.29 8.88 -10.54
N GLY A 235 25.87 9.32 -9.42
CA GLY A 235 26.57 10.60 -9.25
C GLY A 235 25.94 11.84 -9.88
N ARG A 236 25.01 12.50 -9.17
CA ARG A 236 24.94 13.97 -9.10
C ARG A 236 24.11 14.41 -7.90
N GLU A 237 24.82 14.96 -6.91
CA GLU A 237 24.23 15.73 -5.82
C GLU A 237 23.42 16.90 -6.40
N LEU A 238 22.10 16.83 -6.29
CA LEU A 238 21.24 17.99 -6.32
C LEU A 238 20.50 18.06 -4.99
N ARG A 239 21.17 18.68 -4.01
CA ARG A 239 20.55 19.23 -2.79
C ARG A 239 19.50 20.27 -3.19
N GLY A 240 18.32 19.80 -3.55
CA GLY A 240 17.10 20.59 -3.56
C GLY A 240 16.27 20.16 -2.36
N ARG A 241 16.20 21.02 -1.33
CA ARG A 241 15.12 20.98 -0.31
C ARG A 241 13.78 21.06 -1.05
N ARG A 242 13.25 19.93 -1.52
CA ARG A 242 11.83 19.83 -1.84
C ARG A 242 11.15 19.55 -0.52
N ASN A 243 10.49 20.56 0.03
CA ASN A 243 9.42 20.35 0.99
C ASN A 243 8.47 19.32 0.36
N ALA A 244 8.57 18.07 0.80
CA ALA A 244 7.71 16.98 0.36
C ALA A 244 6.34 17.19 0.99
N LYS A 245 5.62 18.22 0.54
CA LYS A 245 4.18 18.34 0.80
C LYS A 245 3.57 17.04 0.32
N ALA A 246 2.91 16.32 1.24
CA ALA A 246 2.21 15.07 0.95
C ALA A 246 1.47 15.22 -0.39
N LYS A 247 1.92 14.44 -1.38
CA LYS A 247 1.34 14.50 -2.72
C LYS A 247 -0.08 13.95 -2.59
N GLY A 248 -1.09 14.82 -2.68
CA GLY A 248 -2.50 14.41 -2.62
C GLY A 248 -2.84 13.36 -3.69
N PRO A 249 -4.00 12.69 -3.56
CA PRO A 249 -4.41 11.63 -4.46
C PRO A 249 -4.41 12.05 -5.92
N THR A 250 -4.24 11.08 -6.81
CA THR A 250 -4.23 11.30 -8.26
C THR A 250 -5.28 10.40 -8.91
N CYS A 251 -6.15 11.00 -9.73
CA CYS A 251 -7.13 10.29 -10.55
C CYS A 251 -6.64 10.25 -12.00
N LEU A 252 -6.57 9.06 -12.59
CA LEU A 252 -6.38 8.86 -14.02
C LEU A 252 -7.72 8.53 -14.64
N ILE A 253 -8.26 9.42 -15.46
CA ILE A 253 -9.56 9.29 -16.12
C ILE A 253 -9.32 8.88 -17.57
N PHE A 254 -9.76 7.69 -17.96
CA PHE A 254 -9.57 7.16 -19.31
C PHE A 254 -10.80 7.44 -20.20
N ARG A 255 -10.56 7.61 -21.51
CA ARG A 255 -11.62 7.73 -22.53
C ARG A 255 -12.62 6.56 -22.50
N THR A 256 -12.21 5.41 -21.99
CA THR A 256 -13.04 4.21 -21.88
C THR A 256 -14.13 4.30 -20.79
N GLY A 257 -14.15 5.36 -19.97
CA GLY A 257 -15.03 5.44 -18.80
C GLY A 257 -14.46 4.72 -17.57
N LYS A 258 -13.17 4.39 -17.57
CA LYS A 258 -12.49 3.83 -16.40
C LYS A 258 -11.73 4.94 -15.68
N ILE A 259 -11.66 4.86 -14.36
CA ILE A 259 -10.89 5.78 -13.53
C ILE A 259 -9.99 4.97 -12.62
N LEU A 260 -8.73 5.39 -12.48
CA LEU A 260 -7.80 4.84 -11.51
C LEU A 260 -7.46 5.90 -10.46
N VAL A 261 -7.79 5.64 -9.21
CA VAL A 261 -7.50 6.50 -8.07
C VAL A 261 -6.27 5.96 -7.35
N LEU A 262 -5.25 6.80 -7.19
CA LEU A 262 -3.93 6.47 -6.67
C LEU A 262 -3.57 7.34 -5.47
N GLY A 263 -2.79 6.78 -4.54
CA GLY A 263 -2.19 7.53 -3.44
C GLY A 263 -3.13 7.79 -2.26
N CYS A 264 -4.29 7.14 -2.21
CA CYS A 264 -5.20 7.20 -1.07
C CYS A 264 -4.73 6.26 0.04
N ARG A 265 -5.01 6.57 1.30
CA ARG A 265 -4.75 5.70 2.46
C ARG A 265 -6.01 5.08 3.05
N SER A 266 -7.17 5.61 2.69
CA SER A 266 -8.45 5.14 3.19
C SER A 266 -9.55 5.15 2.11
N PRO A 267 -10.63 4.36 2.28
CA PRO A 267 -11.82 4.42 1.44
C PRO A 267 -12.45 5.82 1.36
N GLU A 268 -12.39 6.59 2.44
CA GLU A 268 -12.94 7.95 2.52
C GLU A 268 -12.17 8.91 1.61
N GLU A 269 -10.84 8.78 1.56
CA GLU A 269 -10.01 9.54 0.62
C GLU A 269 -10.31 9.17 -0.85
N ILE A 270 -10.59 7.89 -1.14
CA ILE A 270 -11.03 7.45 -2.47
C ILE A 270 -12.37 8.10 -2.80
N ASN A 271 -13.31 8.10 -1.86
CA ASN A 271 -14.62 8.72 -2.06
C ASN A 271 -14.49 10.22 -2.34
N ALA A 272 -13.73 10.95 -1.52
CA ALA A 272 -13.49 12.38 -1.69
C ALA A 272 -12.78 12.69 -3.02
N ALA A 273 -11.85 11.83 -3.44
CA ALA A 273 -11.18 11.94 -4.74
C ALA A 273 -12.17 11.83 -5.90
N ILE A 274 -13.11 10.89 -5.82
CA ILE A 274 -14.16 10.69 -6.82
C ILE A 274 -15.13 11.88 -6.80
N ASP A 275 -15.55 12.34 -5.63
CA ASP A 275 -16.40 13.54 -5.48
C ASP A 275 -15.79 14.77 -6.14
N PHE A 276 -14.47 14.92 -6.06
CA PHE A 276 -13.78 16.04 -6.69
C PHE A 276 -13.83 15.99 -8.22
N VAL A 277 -13.69 14.81 -8.83
CA VAL A 277 -13.69 14.68 -10.30
C VAL A 277 -15.09 14.47 -10.88
N TRP A 278 -16.06 14.07 -10.06
CA TRP A 278 -17.40 13.70 -10.51
C TRP A 278 -18.11 14.80 -11.31
N PRO A 279 -18.17 16.08 -10.87
CA PRO A 279 -18.90 17.11 -11.61
C PRO A 279 -18.37 17.30 -13.02
N ALA A 280 -17.04 17.33 -13.17
CA ALA A 280 -16.39 17.44 -14.47
C ALA A 280 -16.63 16.22 -15.38
N LEU A 281 -16.86 15.04 -14.81
CA LEU A 281 -17.15 13.82 -15.57
C LEU A 281 -18.57 13.80 -16.12
N VAL A 282 -19.55 14.30 -15.37
CA VAL A 282 -20.97 14.23 -15.73
C VAL A 282 -21.55 15.56 -16.23
N GLY A 283 -20.74 16.62 -16.29
CA GLY A 283 -21.14 17.95 -16.76
C GLY A 283 -22.02 18.70 -15.75
N LEU A 284 -21.70 18.60 -14.46
CA LEU A 284 -22.36 19.32 -13.35
C LEU A 284 -21.51 20.51 -12.87
#